data_AF-A0A1I3LB72-F1
#
_entry.id   AF-A0A1I3LB72-F1
#
_cell.length_a   1.000
_cell.length_b   1.000
_cell.length_c   1.000
_cell.angle_alpha   90.00
_cell.angle_beta   90.00
_cell.angle_gamma   90.00
#
_symmetry.space_group_name_H-M   'P 1'
#
loop_
_entity.id
_entity.type
_entity.pdbx_description
1 polymer ?
#
loop_
_entity_poly.entity_id
_entity_poly.type
_entity_poly.pdbx_seq_one_letter_code
_entity_poly.pdbx_strand_id
1 'polypeptide(L)'
;MLKVACSVILLALACGPAVAGGPARHVVRPEGCAVPKGDQVQPAEFGATECFPSPDGRKLVVVRGGRISVDDGVRTTAAGVIDYGRLIWNPASTGFIVSDNAGSGQTSYLSYVDLRQSSPHRIKALRWTAAKQYVRRFKCGGPGVYVHSWFDSWQDADHARIFVIEGVHSEGCRYPEDGEIGIGVVGDPVTGRIDKILTETQARTAWCTPGRRDESALCNTAP
;
A
#
# COMPACT_ATOMS: atom_id res chain seq x y z
N MET A 1 31.39 26.25 61.24
CA MET A 1 31.41 25.21 60.19
C MET A 1 29.98 24.85 59.83
N LEU A 2 29.72 24.80 58.52
CA LEU A 2 28.44 25.00 57.84
C LEU A 2 27.46 23.83 58.05
N LYS A 3 26.21 24.14 58.43
CA LYS A 3 25.06 23.22 58.39
C LYS A 3 24.51 23.21 56.96
N VAL A 4 24.48 22.05 56.30
CA VAL A 4 23.75 21.87 55.03
C VAL A 4 22.50 21.03 55.32
N ALA A 5 21.34 21.68 55.25
CA ALA A 5 20.04 21.02 55.29
C ALA A 5 19.63 20.69 53.85
N CYS A 6 19.37 19.42 53.56
CA CYS A 6 18.76 18.98 52.31
C CYS A 6 17.27 19.32 52.32
N SER A 7 16.88 20.30 51.52
CA SER A 7 15.47 20.56 51.18
C SER A 7 14.97 19.51 50.20
N VAL A 8 13.96 18.75 50.62
CA VAL A 8 13.16 17.89 49.74
C VAL A 8 12.16 18.79 49.00
N ILE A 9 12.30 18.87 47.67
CA ILE A 9 11.32 19.52 46.81
C ILE A 9 10.31 18.46 46.37
N LEU A 10 9.08 18.53 46.90
CA LEU A 10 7.91 17.87 46.31
C LEU A 10 7.54 18.61 45.01
N LEU A 11 7.69 17.96 43.86
CA LEU A 11 7.00 18.40 42.64
C LEU A 11 5.63 17.72 42.56
N ALA A 12 4.61 18.55 42.56
CA ALA A 12 3.22 18.19 42.34
C ALA A 12 3.01 17.58 40.94
N LEU A 13 2.32 16.43 40.88
CA LEU A 13 1.72 15.93 39.65
C LEU A 13 0.64 16.93 39.19
N ALA A 14 0.93 17.67 38.13
CA ALA A 14 -0.08 18.39 37.38
C ALA A 14 -0.89 17.35 36.57
N CYS A 15 -2.12 17.10 37.01
CA CYS A 15 -3.16 16.51 36.17
C CYS A 15 -3.37 17.45 34.97
N GLY A 16 -2.83 17.08 33.81
CA GLY A 16 -3.21 17.70 32.54
C GLY A 16 -4.69 17.41 32.25
N PRO A 17 -5.40 18.32 31.55
CA PRO A 17 -6.79 18.09 31.21
C PRO A 17 -6.87 16.87 30.29
N ALA A 18 -7.71 15.90 30.68
CA ALA A 18 -8.17 14.88 29.77
C ALA A 18 -8.85 15.60 28.60
N VAL A 19 -8.21 15.58 27.43
CA VAL A 19 -8.86 15.97 26.19
C VAL A 19 -9.98 14.96 26.00
N ALA A 20 -11.20 15.38 26.32
CA ALA A 20 -12.41 14.60 26.07
C ALA A 20 -12.47 14.32 24.57
N GLY A 21 -12.06 13.10 24.18
CA GLY A 21 -12.26 12.58 22.84
C GLY A 21 -13.76 12.44 22.62
N GLY A 22 -14.39 13.48 22.07
CA GLY A 22 -15.74 13.37 21.52
C GLY A 22 -15.79 12.21 20.51
N PRO A 23 -16.98 11.63 20.26
CA PRO A 23 -17.11 10.52 19.32
C PRO A 23 -16.49 10.92 17.98
N ALA A 24 -15.57 10.09 17.48
CA ALA A 24 -14.93 10.31 16.19
C ALA A 24 -16.01 10.45 15.12
N ARG A 25 -16.08 11.62 14.48
CA ARG A 25 -17.07 11.88 13.43
C ARG A 25 -16.71 11.05 12.19
N HIS A 26 -17.69 10.33 11.66
CA HIS A 26 -17.56 9.70 10.35
C HIS A 26 -17.52 10.78 9.26
N VAL A 27 -16.69 10.56 8.24
CA VAL A 27 -16.63 11.46 7.08
C VAL A 27 -17.91 11.31 6.27
N VAL A 28 -18.58 12.44 6.00
CA VAL A 28 -19.76 12.45 5.15
C VAL A 28 -19.30 12.42 3.70
N ARG A 29 -19.84 11.47 2.93
CA ARG A 29 -19.52 11.34 1.52
C ARG A 29 -20.03 12.56 0.73
N PRO A 30 -19.22 13.20 -0.13
CA PRO A 30 -19.67 14.28 -1.00
C PRO A 30 -20.78 13.82 -1.96
N GLU A 31 -21.69 14.72 -2.30
CA GLU A 31 -22.68 14.47 -3.36
C GLU A 31 -21.98 14.20 -4.70
N GLY A 32 -22.53 13.25 -5.47
CA GLY A 32 -21.94 12.82 -6.75
C GLY A 32 -20.72 11.90 -6.63
N CYS A 33 -20.32 11.51 -5.42
CA CYS A 33 -19.23 10.55 -5.26
C CYS A 33 -19.71 9.10 -5.30
N ALA A 34 -19.26 8.35 -6.32
CA ALA A 34 -19.56 6.93 -6.45
C ALA A 34 -18.62 6.11 -5.55
N VAL A 35 -19.16 5.13 -4.83
CA VAL A 35 -18.33 4.12 -4.15
C VAL A 35 -18.18 2.94 -5.12
N PRO A 36 -16.96 2.65 -5.61
CA PRO A 36 -16.77 1.56 -6.57
C PRO A 36 -17.17 0.21 -5.96
N LYS A 37 -17.58 -0.72 -6.83
CA LYS A 37 -17.72 -2.12 -6.43
C LYS A 37 -16.32 -2.72 -6.34
N GLY A 38 -15.74 -2.71 -5.15
CA GLY A 38 -14.38 -3.19 -4.90
C GLY A 38 -13.37 -2.05 -4.86
N ASP A 39 -12.15 -2.34 -5.30
CA ASP A 39 -10.97 -1.49 -5.11
C ASP A 39 -10.41 -0.89 -6.42
N GLN A 40 -11.09 -1.13 -7.53
CA GLN A 40 -10.70 -0.60 -8.83
C GLN A 40 -10.99 0.89 -8.93
N VAL A 41 -10.04 1.61 -9.51
CA VAL A 41 -10.14 3.03 -9.89
C VAL A 41 -10.32 3.08 -11.40
N GLN A 42 -11.35 3.78 -11.86
CA GLN A 42 -11.62 3.94 -13.28
C GLN A 42 -10.62 4.89 -13.94
N PRO A 43 -10.37 4.74 -15.26
CA PRO A 43 -9.52 5.68 -15.99
C PRO A 43 -9.97 7.12 -15.83
N ALA A 44 -9.02 8.04 -15.63
CA ALA A 44 -9.27 9.46 -15.39
C ALA A 44 -10.11 10.13 -16.49
N GLU A 45 -9.99 9.65 -17.72
CA GLU A 45 -10.73 10.09 -18.91
C GLU A 45 -12.25 9.97 -18.78
N PHE A 46 -12.76 9.09 -17.91
CA PHE A 46 -14.20 8.97 -17.66
C PHE A 46 -14.76 10.07 -16.76
N GLY A 47 -13.92 10.94 -16.20
CA GLY A 47 -14.34 12.12 -15.43
C GLY A 47 -15.12 11.83 -14.14
N ALA A 48 -15.23 10.55 -13.74
CA ALA A 48 -15.94 10.13 -12.55
C ALA A 48 -15.22 10.63 -11.28
N THR A 49 -16.02 10.92 -10.24
CA THR A 49 -15.51 11.14 -8.90
C THR A 49 -15.77 9.88 -8.08
N GLU A 50 -14.70 9.21 -7.65
CA GLU A 50 -14.75 7.95 -6.94
C GLU A 50 -14.33 8.13 -5.48
N CYS A 51 -15.02 7.44 -4.57
CA CYS A 51 -14.85 7.55 -3.13
C CYS A 51 -14.56 6.18 -2.51
N PHE A 52 -13.45 6.11 -1.79
CA PHE A 52 -13.00 4.92 -1.08
C PHE A 52 -12.97 5.22 0.43
N PRO A 53 -14.02 4.85 1.18
CA PRO A 53 -14.03 5.06 2.62
C PRO A 53 -13.01 4.16 3.31
N SER A 54 -12.35 4.67 4.34
CA SER A 54 -11.46 3.84 5.17
C SER A 54 -12.27 2.80 5.95
N PRO A 55 -11.66 1.66 6.35
CA PRO A 55 -12.33 0.61 7.11
C PRO A 55 -13.04 1.10 8.39
N ASP A 56 -12.43 2.04 9.10
CA ASP A 56 -13.00 2.70 10.30
C ASP A 56 -14.00 3.83 9.98
N GLY A 57 -14.20 4.17 8.70
CA GLY A 57 -15.11 5.23 8.25
C GLY A 57 -14.70 6.65 8.64
N ARG A 58 -13.47 6.84 9.12
CA ARG A 58 -12.95 8.14 9.59
C ARG A 58 -12.20 8.94 8.54
N LYS A 59 -11.89 8.33 7.39
CA LYS A 59 -11.24 8.97 6.26
C LYS A 59 -11.93 8.56 4.97
N LEU A 60 -11.80 9.40 3.97
CA LEU A 60 -12.34 9.17 2.64
C LEU A 60 -11.27 9.53 1.62
N VAL A 61 -10.84 8.56 0.82
CA VAL A 61 -10.05 8.88 -0.35
C VAL A 61 -11.01 9.25 -1.48
N VAL A 62 -10.76 10.39 -2.10
CA VAL A 62 -11.50 10.89 -3.26
C VAL A 62 -10.56 10.90 -4.45
N VAL A 63 -10.98 10.26 -5.55
CA VAL A 63 -10.29 10.28 -6.84
C VAL A 63 -11.13 11.08 -7.82
N ARG A 64 -10.54 12.11 -8.44
CA ARG A 64 -11.22 12.97 -9.42
C ARG A 64 -10.30 13.32 -10.57
N GLY A 65 -10.61 12.85 -11.78
CA GLY A 65 -9.75 13.05 -12.95
C GLY A 65 -8.31 12.60 -12.68
N GLY A 66 -8.16 11.45 -12.02
CA GLY A 66 -6.89 10.85 -11.63
C GLY A 66 -6.15 11.51 -10.46
N ARG A 67 -6.62 12.65 -9.93
CA ARG A 67 -6.07 13.24 -8.71
C ARG A 67 -6.62 12.54 -7.48
N ILE A 68 -5.74 12.22 -6.52
CA ILE A 68 -6.08 11.60 -5.26
C ILE A 68 -6.01 12.64 -4.15
N SER A 69 -7.09 12.75 -3.36
CA SER A 69 -7.12 13.50 -2.11
C SER A 69 -7.69 12.66 -0.98
N VAL A 70 -7.37 13.03 0.26
CA VAL A 70 -7.90 12.41 1.48
C VAL A 70 -8.65 13.45 2.28
N ASP A 71 -9.90 13.15 2.60
CA ASP A 71 -10.74 13.90 3.52
C ASP A 71 -10.82 13.16 4.88
N ASP A 72 -10.60 13.87 5.98
CA ASP A 72 -10.74 13.38 7.35
C ASP A 72 -11.91 14.03 8.11
N GLY A 73 -12.78 14.77 7.40
CA GLY A 73 -13.93 15.50 7.95
C GLY A 73 -13.56 16.88 8.50
N VAL A 74 -12.28 17.23 8.54
CA VAL A 74 -11.76 18.54 8.95
C VAL A 74 -11.00 19.19 7.80
N ARG A 75 -10.21 18.42 7.07
CA ARG A 75 -9.35 18.89 5.99
C ARG A 75 -9.34 17.91 4.83
N THR A 76 -9.17 18.47 3.64
CA THR A 76 -8.84 17.71 2.44
C THR A 76 -7.38 17.93 2.09
N THR A 77 -6.63 16.84 1.94
CA THR A 77 -5.19 16.87 1.62
C THR A 77 -4.90 16.15 0.32
N ALA A 78 -4.02 16.70 -0.51
CA ALA A 78 -3.58 16.04 -1.73
C ALA A 78 -2.70 14.83 -1.38
N ALA A 79 -2.95 13.70 -2.03
CA ALA A 79 -2.29 12.42 -1.73
C ALA A 79 -1.62 11.77 -2.97
N GLY A 80 -1.76 12.39 -4.15
CA GLY A 80 -1.03 12.03 -5.34
C GLY A 80 -1.92 11.93 -6.57
N VAL A 81 -1.50 11.08 -7.50
CA VAL A 81 -2.23 10.81 -8.76
C VAL A 81 -2.25 9.31 -9.05
N ILE A 82 -3.26 8.89 -9.80
CA ILE A 82 -3.42 7.58 -10.42
C ILE A 82 -4.16 7.80 -11.74
N ASP A 83 -3.74 7.15 -12.81
CA ASP A 83 -4.46 7.21 -14.08
C ASP A 83 -5.55 6.13 -14.13
N TYR A 84 -5.15 4.90 -13.81
CA TYR A 84 -5.99 3.71 -13.67
C TYR A 84 -5.33 2.74 -12.68
N GLY A 85 -6.12 1.85 -12.06
CA GLY A 85 -5.59 0.73 -11.29
C GLY A 85 -6.41 0.39 -10.05
N ARG A 86 -5.73 0.16 -8.92
CA ARG A 86 -6.31 -0.20 -7.63
C ARG A 86 -5.96 0.80 -6.54
N LEU A 87 -6.91 1.01 -5.65
CA LEU A 87 -6.75 1.69 -4.38
C LEU A 87 -7.23 0.80 -3.24
N ILE A 88 -6.30 0.28 -2.45
CA ILE A 88 -6.61 -0.68 -1.38
C ILE A 88 -6.26 -0.08 -0.03
N TRP A 89 -7.25 0.10 0.83
CA TRP A 89 -7.04 0.54 2.20
C TRP A 89 -6.24 -0.47 3.02
N ASN A 90 -5.34 0.05 3.86
CA ASN A 90 -4.79 -0.72 4.96
C ASN A 90 -5.92 -1.09 5.95
N PRO A 91 -5.97 -2.33 6.47
CA PRO A 91 -7.03 -2.77 7.39
C PRO A 91 -7.17 -1.91 8.66
N ALA A 92 -6.08 -1.27 9.11
CA ALA A 92 -6.08 -0.38 10.27
C ALA A 92 -6.33 1.10 9.93
N SER A 93 -6.74 1.44 8.70
CA SER A 93 -7.03 2.82 8.26
C SER A 93 -5.84 3.81 8.40
N THR A 94 -4.61 3.30 8.42
CA THR A 94 -3.38 4.09 8.56
C THR A 94 -2.86 4.66 7.24
N GLY A 95 -3.36 4.14 6.12
CA GLY A 95 -2.94 4.50 4.78
C GLY A 95 -3.56 3.57 3.74
N PHE A 96 -3.10 3.66 2.49
CA PHE A 96 -3.62 2.83 1.41
C PHE A 96 -2.56 2.58 0.34
N ILE A 97 -2.67 1.47 -0.37
CA ILE A 97 -1.86 1.15 -1.54
C ILE A 97 -2.52 1.77 -2.77
N VAL A 98 -1.70 2.39 -3.61
CA VAL A 98 -2.05 2.73 -4.98
C VAL A 98 -1.20 1.89 -5.91
N SER A 99 -1.85 1.15 -6.79
CA SER A 99 -1.18 0.31 -7.79
C SER A 99 -1.85 0.46 -9.16
N ASP A 100 -1.11 0.42 -10.26
CA ASP A 100 -1.68 0.43 -11.62
C ASP A 100 -2.33 -0.90 -12.04
N ASN A 101 -2.34 -1.88 -11.13
CA ASN A 101 -2.78 -3.24 -11.39
C ASN A 101 -2.08 -3.80 -12.63
N ALA A 102 -2.57 -4.88 -13.23
CA ALA A 102 -1.82 -5.61 -14.25
C ALA A 102 -1.52 -4.92 -15.61
N GLY A 103 -1.65 -3.60 -15.71
CA GLY A 103 -1.72 -2.82 -16.94
C GLY A 103 -0.44 -2.73 -17.79
N SER A 104 -0.61 -3.06 -19.07
CA SER A 104 0.26 -2.95 -20.28
C SER A 104 1.68 -3.54 -20.29
N GLY A 105 2.27 -3.89 -19.15
CA GLY A 105 3.63 -4.45 -19.11
C GLY A 105 4.73 -3.43 -19.47
N GLN A 106 4.40 -2.14 -19.57
CA GLN A 106 5.38 -1.07 -19.84
C GLN A 106 5.78 -0.31 -18.58
N THR A 107 4.88 -0.17 -17.60
CA THR A 107 5.19 0.41 -16.29
C THR A 107 4.42 -0.33 -15.21
N SER A 108 5.07 -0.56 -14.08
CA SER A 108 4.38 -0.96 -12.84
C SER A 108 4.53 0.17 -11.85
N TYR A 109 3.42 0.52 -11.22
CA TYR A 109 3.28 1.54 -10.21
C TYR A 109 2.75 0.86 -8.95
N LEU A 110 3.51 0.97 -7.86
CA LEU A 110 3.09 0.54 -6.53
C LEU A 110 3.69 1.51 -5.53
N SER A 111 2.82 2.12 -4.72
CA SER A 111 3.20 2.98 -3.61
C SER A 111 2.19 2.88 -2.47
N TYR A 112 2.68 2.91 -1.24
CA TYR A 112 1.86 3.10 -0.06
C TYR A 112 1.74 4.60 0.25
N VAL A 113 0.53 5.07 0.51
CA VAL A 113 0.28 6.43 0.99
C VAL A 113 0.09 6.35 2.49
N ASP A 114 1.08 6.83 3.25
CA ASP A 114 1.04 6.89 4.70
C ASP A 114 0.28 8.14 5.16
N LEU A 115 -0.73 7.94 6.02
CA LEU A 115 -1.59 8.99 6.57
C LEU A 115 -1.38 9.20 8.07
N ARG A 116 -0.39 8.55 8.68
CA ARG A 116 -0.05 8.78 10.09
C ARG A 116 0.63 10.12 10.32
N GLN A 117 1.18 10.71 9.27
CA GLN A 117 1.82 12.03 9.29
C GLN A 117 0.84 13.15 8.91
N SER A 118 1.20 14.40 9.20
CA SER A 118 0.35 15.57 8.92
C SER A 118 0.10 15.79 7.43
N SER A 119 1.02 15.34 6.57
CA SER A 119 0.89 15.34 5.11
C SER A 119 0.91 13.89 4.60
N PRO A 120 0.09 13.53 3.61
CA PRO A 120 0.22 12.23 2.95
C PRO A 120 1.59 12.07 2.30
N HIS A 121 2.26 10.94 2.55
CA HIS A 121 3.55 10.62 1.95
C HIS A 121 3.46 9.35 1.11
N ARG A 122 3.89 9.41 -0.16
CA ARG A 122 3.98 8.24 -1.03
C ARG A 122 5.31 7.52 -0.82
N ILE A 123 5.23 6.33 -0.25
CA ILE A 123 6.35 5.46 0.07
C ILE A 123 6.41 4.33 -0.95
N LYS A 124 7.59 4.11 -1.53
CA LYS A 124 7.86 3.04 -2.51
C LYS A 124 8.89 2.03 -1.98
N ALA A 125 9.22 2.10 -0.68
CA ALA A 125 10.28 1.34 -0.04
C ALA A 125 10.15 -0.18 -0.25
N LEU A 126 8.97 -0.74 -0.02
CA LEU A 126 8.71 -2.17 -0.21
C LEU A 126 8.87 -2.58 -1.67
N ARG A 127 8.30 -1.81 -2.61
CA ARG A 127 8.46 -2.03 -4.05
C ARG A 127 9.94 -2.11 -4.44
N TRP A 128 10.73 -1.10 -4.05
CA TRP A 128 12.15 -1.06 -4.42
C TRP A 128 12.95 -2.20 -3.80
N THR A 129 12.68 -2.55 -2.55
CA THR A 129 13.37 -3.64 -1.86
C THR A 129 13.02 -4.98 -2.48
N ALA A 130 11.74 -5.21 -2.80
CA ALA A 130 11.29 -6.44 -3.46
C ALA A 130 11.85 -6.57 -4.87
N ALA A 131 11.85 -5.49 -5.66
CA ALA A 131 12.48 -5.48 -6.99
C ALA A 131 13.98 -5.80 -6.91
N LYS A 132 14.71 -5.27 -5.92
CA LYS A 132 16.12 -5.61 -5.69
C LYS A 132 16.32 -7.10 -5.39
N GLN A 133 15.45 -7.69 -4.57
CA GLN A 133 15.52 -9.13 -4.28
C GLN A 133 15.25 -9.96 -5.54
N TYR A 134 14.27 -9.56 -6.35
CA TYR A 134 13.98 -10.20 -7.63
C TYR A 134 15.17 -10.16 -8.59
N VAL A 135 15.72 -8.97 -8.84
CA VAL A 135 16.91 -8.78 -9.70
C VAL A 135 18.08 -9.64 -9.22
N ARG A 136 18.30 -9.71 -7.91
CA ARG A 136 19.36 -10.55 -7.33
C ARG A 136 19.10 -12.04 -7.55
N ARG A 137 17.87 -12.50 -7.33
CA ARG A 137 17.48 -13.92 -7.46
C ARG A 137 17.65 -14.40 -8.89
N PHE A 138 17.09 -13.67 -9.85
CA PHE A 138 17.09 -14.04 -11.27
C PHE A 138 18.26 -13.44 -12.06
N LYS A 139 19.26 -12.88 -11.37
CA LYS A 139 20.49 -12.32 -11.97
C LYS A 139 20.19 -11.38 -13.14
N CYS A 140 19.16 -10.54 -12.99
CA CYS A 140 18.71 -9.70 -14.07
C CYS A 140 19.74 -8.60 -14.39
N GLY A 141 20.01 -8.36 -15.67
CA GLY A 141 20.93 -7.31 -16.09
C GLY A 141 20.89 -7.03 -17.59
N GLY A 142 21.23 -5.79 -17.95
CA GLY A 142 21.23 -5.32 -19.34
C GLY A 142 20.41 -4.04 -19.52
N PRO A 143 20.60 -3.30 -20.63
CA PRO A 143 19.75 -2.18 -21.00
C PRO A 143 18.29 -2.63 -21.17
N GLY A 144 17.34 -1.84 -20.67
CA GLY A 144 15.91 -2.12 -20.88
C GLY A 144 15.30 -3.19 -19.95
N VAL A 145 16.04 -3.63 -18.92
CA VAL A 145 15.47 -4.54 -17.92
C VAL A 145 14.54 -3.80 -16.97
N TYR A 146 13.29 -4.24 -16.90
CA TYR A 146 12.27 -3.67 -16.01
C TYR A 146 11.64 -4.76 -15.15
N VAL A 147 11.43 -4.45 -13.87
CA VAL A 147 10.78 -5.34 -12.91
C VAL A 147 9.46 -4.72 -12.46
N HIS A 148 8.40 -5.52 -12.53
CA HIS A 148 7.07 -5.14 -12.10
C HIS A 148 6.75 -5.68 -10.72
N SER A 149 6.04 -4.89 -9.92
CA SER A 149 5.54 -5.29 -8.60
C SER A 149 4.07 -4.95 -8.50
N TRP A 150 3.26 -5.93 -8.15
CA TRP A 150 1.80 -5.87 -8.16
C TRP A 150 1.35 -6.09 -6.72
N PHE A 151 0.40 -5.30 -6.26
CA PHE A 151 -0.20 -5.56 -4.97
C PHE A 151 -1.12 -6.78 -5.08
N ASP A 152 -0.92 -7.75 -4.20
CA ASP A 152 -1.78 -8.93 -4.13
C ASP A 152 -2.89 -8.67 -3.10
N SER A 153 -2.51 -8.60 -1.82
CA SER A 153 -3.42 -8.48 -0.69
C SER A 153 -2.69 -8.00 0.57
N TRP A 154 -3.44 -7.68 1.62
CA TRP A 154 -2.88 -7.48 2.96
C TRP A 154 -2.78 -8.83 3.68
N GLN A 155 -1.64 -9.10 4.30
CA GLN A 155 -1.55 -10.21 5.25
C GLN A 155 -2.16 -9.83 6.60
N ASP A 156 -1.87 -8.61 7.03
CA ASP A 156 -2.33 -8.01 8.27
C ASP A 156 -2.24 -6.47 8.18
N ALA A 157 -2.40 -5.77 9.30
CA ALA A 157 -2.35 -4.30 9.35
C ALA A 157 -0.97 -3.70 9.05
N ASP A 158 0.10 -4.49 9.14
CA ASP A 158 1.47 -3.99 8.97
C ASP A 158 2.16 -4.59 7.74
N HIS A 159 1.66 -5.70 7.20
CA HIS A 159 2.31 -6.43 6.11
C HIS A 159 1.45 -6.54 4.86
N ALA A 160 2.01 -6.05 3.76
CA ALA A 160 1.48 -6.24 2.41
C ALA A 160 2.09 -7.48 1.76
N ARG A 161 1.28 -8.17 0.96
CA ARG A 161 1.70 -9.21 0.03
C ARG A 161 1.80 -8.58 -1.35
N ILE A 162 2.96 -8.69 -1.97
CA ILE A 162 3.19 -8.23 -3.34
C ILE A 162 3.81 -9.36 -4.15
N PHE A 163 3.46 -9.43 -5.42
CA PHE A 163 4.12 -10.31 -6.37
C PHE A 163 5.10 -9.49 -7.21
N VAL A 164 6.18 -10.12 -7.68
CA VAL A 164 7.22 -9.43 -8.48
C VAL A 164 7.65 -10.33 -9.63
N ILE A 165 7.67 -9.78 -10.84
CA ILE A 165 8.09 -10.46 -12.09
C ILE A 165 8.87 -9.50 -13.00
N GLU A 166 9.57 -10.03 -13.99
CA GLU A 166 10.12 -9.27 -15.11
C GLU A 166 8.99 -8.67 -15.97
N GLY A 167 9.23 -7.49 -16.54
CA GLY A 167 8.28 -6.86 -17.44
C GLY A 167 8.15 -7.56 -18.78
N VAL A 168 6.97 -7.46 -19.40
CA VAL A 168 6.60 -8.19 -20.63
C VAL A 168 7.50 -7.85 -21.84
N HIS A 169 8.24 -6.74 -21.77
CA HIS A 169 9.20 -6.31 -22.80
C HIS A 169 10.64 -6.23 -22.27
N SER A 170 10.93 -6.91 -21.17
CA SER A 170 12.27 -7.02 -20.59
C SER A 170 12.82 -8.41 -20.89
N GLU A 171 14.08 -8.46 -21.33
CA GLU A 171 14.77 -9.72 -21.67
C GLU A 171 16.17 -9.73 -21.06
N GLY A 172 16.27 -9.63 -19.73
CA GLY A 172 17.56 -9.65 -19.05
C GLY A 172 17.63 -10.48 -17.79
N CYS A 173 16.53 -11.11 -17.38
CA CYS A 173 16.52 -12.07 -16.27
C CYS A 173 16.88 -13.49 -16.73
N ARG A 174 17.45 -14.27 -15.81
CA ARG A 174 17.78 -15.68 -16.00
C ARG A 174 16.84 -16.52 -15.17
N TYR A 175 16.06 -17.34 -15.84
CA TYR A 175 15.07 -18.21 -15.21
C TYR A 175 15.62 -19.61 -14.93
N PRO A 176 15.22 -20.22 -13.80
CA PRO A 176 15.43 -21.63 -13.57
C PRO A 176 14.68 -22.50 -14.59
N GLU A 177 15.14 -23.74 -14.78
CA GLU A 177 14.55 -24.71 -15.72
C GLU A 177 13.14 -25.17 -15.31
N ASP A 178 12.76 -24.97 -14.05
CA ASP A 178 11.44 -25.28 -13.51
C ASP A 178 10.36 -24.26 -13.91
N GLY A 179 10.74 -23.19 -14.63
CA GLY A 179 9.82 -22.22 -15.20
C GLY A 179 9.36 -21.13 -14.22
N GLU A 180 9.92 -21.04 -13.01
CA GLU A 180 9.59 -19.94 -12.10
C GLU A 180 10.06 -18.59 -12.67
N ILE A 181 9.12 -17.67 -12.92
CA ILE A 181 9.41 -16.33 -13.44
C ILE A 181 9.16 -15.21 -12.40
N GLY A 182 8.62 -15.57 -11.24
CA GLY A 182 8.23 -14.62 -10.19
C GLY A 182 8.70 -14.93 -8.78
N ILE A 183 8.54 -13.96 -7.88
CA ILE A 183 8.56 -14.16 -6.43
C ILE A 183 7.36 -13.51 -5.75
N GLY A 184 6.89 -14.13 -4.67
CA GLY A 184 6.03 -13.49 -3.69
C GLY A 184 6.85 -12.83 -2.58
N VAL A 185 6.44 -11.65 -2.13
CA VAL A 185 7.06 -10.94 -1.01
C VAL A 185 6.00 -10.56 0.01
N VAL A 186 6.29 -10.80 1.28
CA VAL A 186 5.54 -10.26 2.42
C VAL A 186 6.44 -9.26 3.15
N GLY A 187 5.96 -8.03 3.33
CA GLY A 187 6.77 -7.01 3.99
C GLY A 187 6.00 -5.76 4.39
N ASP A 188 6.68 -4.93 5.17
CA ASP A 188 6.17 -3.66 5.67
C ASP A 188 6.23 -2.60 4.56
N PRO A 189 5.09 -2.05 4.11
CA PRO A 189 5.04 -1.06 3.04
C PRO A 189 5.68 0.29 3.41
N VAL A 190 5.80 0.59 4.70
CA VAL A 190 6.32 1.84 5.26
C VAL A 190 7.84 1.81 5.26
N THR A 191 8.42 0.77 5.86
CA THR A 191 9.88 0.68 6.03
C THR A 191 10.55 0.00 4.83
N GLY A 192 9.79 -0.81 4.08
CA GLY A 192 10.31 -1.68 3.03
C GLY A 192 11.00 -2.94 3.57
N ARG A 193 10.89 -3.22 4.87
CA ARG A 193 11.40 -4.46 5.47
C ARG A 193 10.67 -5.66 4.87
N ILE A 194 11.43 -6.64 4.39
CA ILE A 194 10.89 -7.89 3.87
C ILE A 194 11.02 -8.95 4.96
N ASP A 195 9.89 -9.57 5.30
CA ASP A 195 9.83 -10.60 6.32
C ASP A 195 9.83 -11.99 5.69
N LYS A 196 9.25 -12.15 4.49
CA LYS A 196 9.26 -13.40 3.74
C LYS A 196 9.43 -13.17 2.25
N ILE A 197 10.22 -14.02 1.61
CA ILE A 197 10.32 -14.18 0.15
C ILE A 197 9.88 -15.60 -0.16
N LEU A 198 8.91 -15.73 -1.05
CA LEU A 198 8.34 -16.98 -1.53
C LEU A 198 8.72 -17.18 -2.98
N THR A 199 8.94 -18.43 -3.38
CA THR A 199 8.95 -18.75 -4.81
C THR A 199 7.56 -18.56 -5.42
N GLU A 200 7.46 -18.55 -6.74
CA GLU A 200 6.17 -18.42 -7.41
C GLU A 200 5.20 -19.53 -7.01
N THR A 201 5.65 -20.78 -7.03
CA THR A 201 4.83 -21.92 -6.59
C THR A 201 4.38 -21.76 -5.14
N GLN A 202 5.29 -21.38 -4.23
CA GLN A 202 4.95 -21.16 -2.83
C GLN A 202 3.91 -20.04 -2.66
N ALA A 203 4.07 -18.94 -3.38
CA ALA A 203 3.12 -17.83 -3.36
C ALA A 203 1.73 -18.27 -3.87
N ARG A 204 1.68 -18.97 -5.01
CA ARG A 204 0.43 -19.52 -5.57
C ARG A 204 -0.27 -20.46 -4.58
N THR A 205 0.47 -21.41 -4.00
CA THR A 205 -0.09 -22.34 -3.00
C THR A 205 -0.59 -21.63 -1.75
N ALA A 206 0.14 -20.61 -1.28
CA ALA A 206 -0.19 -19.93 -0.03
C ALA A 206 -1.32 -18.89 -0.18
N TRP A 207 -1.45 -18.28 -1.35
CA TRP A 207 -2.32 -17.10 -1.54
C TRP A 207 -3.56 -17.41 -2.37
N CYS A 208 -3.53 -18.42 -3.23
CA CYS A 208 -4.66 -18.75 -4.10
C CYS A 208 -5.52 -19.85 -3.48
N THR A 209 -6.78 -19.54 -3.20
CA THR A 209 -7.75 -20.55 -2.71
C THR A 209 -8.62 -21.05 -3.87
N PRO A 210 -8.77 -22.38 -4.07
CA PRO A 210 -9.67 -22.92 -5.10
C PRO A 210 -11.10 -22.42 -4.92
N GLY A 211 -11.70 -21.88 -5.98
CA GLY A 211 -13.11 -21.43 -6.00
C GLY A 211 -13.34 -20.01 -5.49
N ARG A 212 -12.31 -19.32 -4.97
CA ARG A 212 -12.36 -17.90 -4.67
C ARG A 212 -11.71 -17.17 -5.86
N ARG A 213 -12.50 -16.37 -6.59
CA ARG A 213 -11.94 -15.43 -7.58
C ARG A 213 -11.30 -14.31 -6.78
N ASP A 214 -10.10 -14.56 -6.32
CA ASP A 214 -9.33 -13.59 -5.57
C ASP A 214 -8.87 -12.52 -6.57
N GLU A 215 -8.88 -11.25 -6.12
CA GLU A 215 -8.49 -10.04 -6.86
C GLU A 215 -7.01 -10.05 -7.31
N SER A 216 -6.30 -11.16 -7.07
CA SER A 216 -4.91 -11.40 -7.39
C SER A 216 -4.72 -11.79 -8.86
N ALA A 217 -3.96 -11.01 -9.61
CA ALA A 217 -3.51 -11.38 -10.96
C ALA A 217 -2.70 -12.69 -10.96
N LEU A 218 -2.01 -13.02 -9.85
CA LEU A 218 -1.28 -14.27 -9.70
C LEU A 218 -2.24 -15.47 -9.78
N CYS A 219 -3.35 -15.43 -9.06
CA CYS A 219 -4.29 -16.55 -8.99
C CYS A 219 -5.15 -16.74 -10.24
N ASN A 220 -5.12 -15.78 -11.18
CA ASN A 220 -5.89 -15.81 -12.43
C ASN A 220 -5.05 -16.21 -13.65
N THR A 221 -3.75 -16.45 -13.51
CA THR A 221 -2.89 -16.99 -14.57
C THR A 221 -2.77 -18.50 -14.41
N ALA A 222 -3.12 -19.25 -15.46
CA ALA A 222 -2.87 -20.70 -15.52
C ALA A 222 -1.36 -20.97 -15.45
N PRO A 223 -0.91 -22.09 -14.84
CA PRO A 223 0.48 -22.51 -14.89
C PRO A 223 0.95 -22.78 -16.32
#